data_AF-A0A1S2PGY8-F1
#
_entry.id   AF-A0A1S2PGY8-F1
#
_cell.length_a   1.000
_cell.length_b   1.000
_cell.length_c   1.000
_cell.angle_alpha   90.00
_cell.angle_beta   90.00
_cell.angle_gamma   90.00
#
_symmetry.space_group_name_H-M   'P 1'
#
loop_
_entity.id
_entity.type
_entity.pdbx_description
1 polymer ?
#
loop_
_entity_poly.entity_id
_entity_poly.type
_entity_poly.pdbx_seq_one_letter_code
_entity_poly.pdbx_strand_id
1 'polypeptide(L)' 'MAIPHDIDPRAAEDPRNVYPSDDQFYQADRPPGHVLPEDRPRGGGPAVPLRHRGTWGTVALIACIIVVIMAGIALFP' A
#
# COMPACT_ATOMS: atom_id res chain seq x y z
N MET A 1 0.39 5.18 -20.96
CA MET A 1 -0.22 6.51 -21.21
C MET A 1 -1.45 6.57 -20.33
N ALA A 2 -1.49 7.49 -19.36
CA ALA A 2 -2.68 7.66 -18.53
C ALA A 2 -3.83 8.13 -19.42
N ILE A 3 -4.99 7.50 -19.30
CA ILE A 3 -6.21 7.97 -19.95
C ILE A 3 -6.51 9.33 -19.32
N PRO A 4 -6.60 10.44 -20.08
CA PRO A 4 -7.00 11.74 -19.53
C PRO A 4 -8.32 11.55 -18.79
N HIS A 5 -8.44 12.04 -17.57
CA HIS A 5 -9.71 12.01 -16.86
C HIS A 5 -10.67 12.94 -17.62
N ASP A 6 -11.57 12.33 -18.39
CA ASP A 6 -12.54 13.03 -19.23
C ASP A 6 -13.54 13.78 -18.35
N ILE A 7 -13.99 14.94 -18.81
CA ILE A 7 -14.94 15.78 -18.06
C ILE A 7 -16.20 14.95 -17.77
N ASP A 8 -16.77 15.09 -16.56
CA ASP A 8 -18.11 14.55 -16.29
C ASP A 8 -19.08 15.04 -17.39
N PRO A 9 -19.72 14.14 -18.17
CA PRO A 9 -20.58 14.52 -19.30
C PRO A 9 -21.75 15.42 -18.88
N ARG A 10 -22.12 15.44 -17.59
CA ARG A 10 -23.14 16.34 -17.05
C ARG A 10 -22.67 17.79 -16.92
N ALA A 11 -21.36 18.02 -16.86
CA ALA A 11 -20.72 19.31 -16.74
C ALA A 11 -20.32 19.92 -18.10
N ALA A 12 -20.50 19.18 -19.20
CA ALA A 12 -20.14 19.64 -20.55
C ALA A 12 -20.95 20.86 -21.02
N GLU A 13 -22.18 21.02 -20.53
CA GLU A 13 -23.07 22.13 -20.87
C GLU A 13 -23.15 23.21 -19.78
N ASP A 14 -22.40 23.07 -18.67
CA ASP A 14 -22.42 24.07 -17.59
C ASP A 14 -21.59 25.31 -18.01
N PRO A 15 -22.20 26.49 -18.14
CA PRO A 15 -21.48 27.71 -18.52
C PRO A 15 -20.43 28.16 -17.49
N ARG A 16 -20.44 27.57 -16.29
CA ARG A 16 -19.44 27.82 -15.23
C ARG A 16 -18.22 26.92 -15.35
N ASN A 17 -18.26 25.89 -16.19
CA ASN A 17 -17.11 25.02 -16.41
C ASN A 17 -16.13 25.69 -17.36
N VAL A 18 -15.08 26.31 -16.80
CA VAL A 18 -14.06 27.05 -17.56
C VAL A 18 -12.94 26.12 -18.06
N TYR A 19 -12.88 24.87 -17.58
CA TYR A 19 -11.76 23.97 -17.82
C TYR A 19 -12.08 22.89 -18.87
N PRO A 20 -11.26 22.77 -19.93
CA PRO A 20 -11.34 21.72 -20.95
C PRO A 20 -11.13 20.27 -20.48
N SER A 21 -10.72 20.03 -19.23
CA SER A 21 -10.59 18.69 -18.64
C SER A 21 -10.61 18.78 -17.13
N ASP A 22 -11.01 17.68 -16.47
CA ASP A 22 -10.94 17.56 -15.02
C ASP A 22 -9.49 17.69 -14.53
N ASP A 23 -8.52 17.15 -15.28
CA ASP A 23 -7.10 17.29 -14.97
C ASP A 23 -6.65 18.77 -14.91
N GLN A 24 -7.14 19.62 -15.82
CA GLN A 24 -6.86 21.05 -15.77
C GLN A 24 -7.55 21.76 -14.60
N PHE A 25 -8.79 21.40 -14.30
CA PHE A 25 -9.51 21.91 -13.13
C PHE A 25 -8.74 21.58 -11.83
N TYR A 26 -8.34 20.32 -11.65
CA TYR A 26 -7.63 19.88 -10.44
C TYR A 26 -6.20 20.42 -10.33
N GLN A 27 -5.58 20.85 -11.43
CA GLN A 27 -4.23 21.43 -11.43
C GLN A 27 -4.21 22.95 -11.29
N ALA A 28 -5.30 23.64 -11.66
CA ALA A 28 -5.31 25.11 -11.75
C ALA A 28 -4.93 25.83 -10.45
N ASP A 29 -5.39 25.31 -9.30
CA ASP A 29 -5.11 25.89 -7.98
C ASP A 29 -3.91 25.24 -7.27
N ARG A 30 -3.22 24.30 -7.93
CA ARG A 30 -2.10 23.58 -7.31
C ARG A 30 -0.80 24.36 -7.48
N PRO A 31 -0.03 24.57 -6.39
CA PRO A 31 1.29 25.17 -6.50
C PRO A 31 2.25 24.28 -7.30
N PRO A 32 3.29 24.86 -7.92
CA PRO A 32 4.36 24.08 -8.54
C PRO A 32 5.01 23.17 -7.48
N GLY A 33 5.03 21.86 -7.73
CA GLY A 33 5.52 20.86 -6.77
C GLY A 33 4.45 20.28 -5.83
N HIS A 34 3.17 20.36 -6.18
CA HIS A 34 2.03 19.81 -5.41
C HIS A 34 2.03 18.28 -5.17
N VAL A 35 3.05 17.56 -5.64
CA VAL A 35 3.13 16.11 -5.47
C VAL A 35 3.48 15.84 -4.02
N LEU A 36 2.47 15.40 -3.27
CA LEU A 36 2.64 15.02 -1.89
C LEU A 36 3.32 13.63 -1.82
N PRO A 37 4.17 13.35 -0.81
CA PRO A 37 4.71 12.00 -0.59
C PRO A 37 3.63 10.92 -0.48
N GLU A 38 2.41 11.30 -0.11
CA GLU A 38 1.22 10.47 0.01
C GLU A 38 0.57 10.13 -1.35
N ASP A 39 0.82 10.92 -2.40
CA ASP A 39 0.31 10.71 -3.78
C ASP A 39 1.03 9.60 -4.53
N ARG A 40 2.07 9.02 -3.93
CA ARG A 40 2.75 7.84 -4.49
C ARG A 40 1.74 6.71 -4.73
N PRO A 41 1.90 5.91 -5.81
CA PRO A 41 1.00 4.80 -6.10
C PRO A 41 0.83 3.91 -4.86
N ARG A 42 -0.41 3.79 -4.39
CA ARG A 42 -0.77 2.93 -3.26
C ARG A 42 -0.38 1.49 -3.64
N GLY A 43 0.76 1.03 -3.13
CA GLY A 43 1.30 -0.32 -3.35
C GLY A 43 2.51 -0.46 -4.28
N GLY A 44 3.09 0.63 -4.82
CA GLY A 44 4.15 0.54 -5.84
C GLY A 44 5.62 0.67 -5.37
N GLY A 45 5.88 0.64 -4.06
CA GLY A 45 7.27 0.65 -3.56
C GLY A 45 7.89 -0.76 -3.63
N PRO A 46 9.23 -0.90 -3.81
CA PRO A 46 9.88 -2.19 -3.63
C PRO A 46 9.48 -2.72 -2.26
N ALA A 47 8.92 -3.93 -2.22
CA ALA A 47 8.55 -4.59 -0.98
C ALA A 47 9.84 -4.78 -0.18
N VAL A 48 10.12 -3.86 0.74
CA VAL A 48 11.19 -4.04 1.71
C VAL A 48 10.82 -5.33 2.44
N PRO A 49 11.62 -6.40 2.35
CA PRO A 49 11.29 -7.62 3.07
C PRO A 49 11.18 -7.23 4.54
N LEU A 50 9.99 -7.40 5.13
CA LEU A 50 9.80 -7.19 6.56
C LEU A 50 10.68 -8.20 7.28
N ARG A 51 11.89 -7.77 7.63
CA ARG A 51 12.82 -8.55 8.44
C ARG A 51 12.29 -8.52 9.87
N HIS A 52 11.31 -9.37 10.15
CA HIS A 52 10.72 -9.52 11.47
C HIS A 52 11.83 -9.97 12.42
N ARG A 53 12.29 -9.09 13.32
CA ARG A 53 13.26 -9.45 14.37
C ARG A 53 12.81 -10.65 15.23
N GLY A 54 11.52 -10.98 15.19
CA GLY A 54 10.91 -12.11 15.90
C GLY A 54 11.08 -13.49 15.24
N THR A 55 11.69 -13.65 14.05
CA THR A 55 11.81 -14.99 13.42
C THR A 55 12.57 -15.96 14.31
N TRP A 56 13.63 -15.51 14.97
CA TRP A 56 14.41 -16.35 15.90
C TRP A 56 13.62 -16.74 17.15
N GLY A 57 12.72 -15.86 17.62
CA GLY A 57 11.84 -16.17 18.74
C GLY A 57 10.84 -17.28 18.40
N THR A 58 10.22 -17.20 17.22
CA THR A 58 9.33 -18.26 16.72
C THR A 58 10.08 -19.58 16.53
N VAL A 59 11.30 -19.54 15.97
CA VAL A 59 12.13 -20.75 15.80
C VAL A 59 12.46 -21.38 17.16
N ALA A 60 12.87 -20.59 18.15
CA ALA A 60 13.16 -21.08 19.50
C ALA A 60 11.93 -21.71 20.18
N LEU A 61 10.75 -21.10 20.02
CA LEU A 61 9.50 -21.64 20.55
C LEU A 61 9.16 -23.00 19.93
N ILE A 62 9.25 -23.11 18.60
CA ILE A 62 8.99 -24.38 17.88
C ILE A 62 9.96 -25.46 18.35
N ALA A 63 11.26 -25.15 18.45
CA ALA A 63 12.26 -26.08 18.93
C ALA A 63 11.96 -26.57 20.36
N CYS A 64 11.54 -25.67 21.25
CA CYS A 64 11.15 -26.01 22.62
C CYS A 64 9.96 -26.99 22.66
N ILE A 65 8.92 -26.73 21.87
CA ILE A 65 7.73 -27.61 21.79
C ILE A 65 8.13 -29.01 21.34
N ILE A 66 8.99 -29.13 20.32
CA ILE A 66 9.47 -30.42 19.81
C ILE A 66 10.21 -31.18 20.92
N VAL A 67 11.09 -30.50 21.67
CA VAL A 67 11.83 -31.12 22.78
C VAL A 67 10.88 -31.63 23.87
N VAL A 68 9.85 -30.86 24.23
CA VAL A 68 8.84 -31.28 25.23
C VAL A 68 8.09 -32.52 24.77
N ILE A 69 7.67 -32.56 23.50
CA ILE A 69 6.98 -33.73 22.93
C ILE A 69 7.89 -34.96 22.98
N MET A 70 9.14 -34.83 22.52
CA MET A 70 10.11 -35.93 22.53
C MET A 70 10.39 -36.42 23.95
N ALA A 71 10.52 -35.50 24.92
CA ALA A 71 10.68 -35.86 26.32
C ALA A 71 9.45 -36.60 26.85
N GLY A 72 8.24 -36.16 26.51
CA GLY A 72 7.00 -36.84 26.88
C GLY A 72 6.96 -38.28 26.36
N ILE A 73 7.27 -38.49 25.08
CA ILE A 73 7.33 -39.83 24.47
C ILE A 73 8.41 -40.69 25.13
N ALA A 74 9.58 -40.12 25.43
CA ALA A 74 10.67 -40.86 26.05
C ALA A 74 10.39 -41.24 27.51
N LEU A 75 9.71 -40.38 28.26
CA LEU A 75 9.38 -40.60 29.68
C LEU A 75 8.11 -41.45 29.86
N PHE A 76 7.19 -41.38 28.91
CA PHE A 76 5.90 -42.08 28.90
C PHE A 76 5.65 -42.72 27.52
N PRO A 77 6.36 -43.82 27.18
CA PRO A 77 6.20 -44.49 25.89
C PRO A 77 4.85 -45.19 25.73
#